data_AF-A0A529G733-F1
#
_entry.id   AF-A0A529G733-F1
#
_cell.length_a   1.000
_cell.length_b   1.000
_cell.length_c   1.000
_cell.angle_alpha   90.00
_cell.angle_beta   90.00
_cell.angle_gamma   90.00
#
_symmetry.space_group_name_H-M   'P 1'
#
loop_
_entity.id
_entity.type
_entity.pdbx_description
1 polymer ?
#
loop_
_entity_poly.entity_id
_entity_poly.type
_entity_poly.pdbx_seq_one_letter_code
_entity_poly.pdbx_strand_id
1 'polypeptide(L)'
;MTNASFDLDAYFARIGYRGPTEVSLATLKALHRQHPQAIPFENLDPFLGHPVKLDPASLQDKVLARGRGGYCYEHNLILLHALTALGFEVSGLAARVLWGQTDDAVTARSHMLLRVELDGRTHLADVGFGGLTLTAPLLLEAGPEQQTPHETFRLVETDDHFRLQVELGGAWRNVYRFDMQ
;
A
#
# COMPACT_ATOMS: atom_id res chain seq x y z
N MET A 1 -10.56 21.73 -13.54
CA MET A 1 -10.10 21.24 -12.22
C MET A 1 -8.59 21.20 -12.29
N THR A 2 -7.92 22.02 -11.49
CA THR A 2 -6.46 22.19 -11.52
C THR A 2 -5.81 20.86 -11.16
N ASN A 3 -5.11 20.27 -12.13
CA ASN A 3 -4.26 19.11 -11.94
C ASN A 3 -3.04 19.59 -11.14
N ALA A 4 -3.19 19.75 -9.82
CA ALA A 4 -2.08 20.12 -8.96
C ALA A 4 -1.05 18.99 -9.05
N SER A 5 0.15 19.30 -9.55
CA SER A 5 1.28 18.38 -9.53
C SER A 5 1.50 17.88 -8.11
N PHE A 6 1.81 16.59 -7.96
CA PHE A 6 2.13 16.01 -6.65
C PHE A 6 3.49 16.56 -6.14
N ASP A 7 3.52 17.06 -4.92
CA ASP A 7 4.71 17.60 -4.26
C ASP A 7 5.58 16.47 -3.68
N LEU A 8 6.49 15.98 -4.53
CA LEU A 8 7.43 14.91 -4.15
C LEU A 8 8.37 15.32 -3.01
N ASP A 9 8.80 16.58 -2.97
CA ASP A 9 9.73 17.05 -1.93
C ASP A 9 9.04 17.07 -0.56
N ALA A 10 7.80 17.54 -0.49
CA ALA A 10 6.99 17.47 0.72
C ALA A 10 6.74 16.02 1.15
N TYR A 11 6.48 15.11 0.20
CA TYR A 11 6.35 13.68 0.50
C TYR A 11 7.63 13.09 1.08
N PHE A 12 8.78 13.33 0.45
CA PHE A 12 10.08 12.85 0.94
C PHE A 12 10.43 13.41 2.32
N ALA A 13 10.18 14.70 2.54
CA ALA A 13 10.31 15.31 3.86
C ALA A 13 9.39 14.65 4.89
N ARG A 14 8.12 14.38 4.52
CA ARG A 14 7.12 13.76 5.39
C ARG A 14 7.50 12.35 5.82
N ILE A 15 8.11 11.56 4.94
CA ILE A 15 8.53 10.18 5.23
C ILE A 15 10.00 10.04 5.66
N GLY A 16 10.76 11.14 5.64
CA GLY A 16 12.19 11.12 5.95
C GLY A 16 13.06 10.44 4.89
N TYR A 17 12.64 10.46 3.62
CA TYR A 17 13.41 9.91 2.51
C TYR A 17 14.47 10.91 2.02
N ARG A 18 15.69 10.41 1.82
CA ARG A 18 16.84 11.18 1.30
C ARG A 18 17.65 10.37 0.28
N GLY A 19 17.06 9.30 -0.25
CA GLY A 19 17.71 8.38 -1.17
C GLY A 19 17.59 8.82 -2.64
N PRO A 20 18.15 8.02 -3.56
CA PRO A 20 18.07 8.27 -5.00
C PRO A 20 16.65 8.21 -5.56
N THR A 21 16.34 9.02 -6.56
CA THR A 21 14.98 9.09 -7.13
C THR A 21 14.81 8.28 -8.42
N GLU A 22 15.74 7.35 -8.72
CA GLU A 22 15.60 6.53 -9.93
C GLU A 22 14.46 5.52 -9.79
N VAL A 23 13.83 5.17 -10.92
CA VAL A 23 12.88 4.07 -11.01
C VAL A 23 13.64 2.75 -10.82
N SER A 24 13.72 2.29 -9.57
CA SER A 24 14.48 1.10 -9.19
C SER A 24 13.81 0.36 -8.05
N LEU A 25 14.15 -0.93 -7.91
CA LEU A 25 13.63 -1.75 -6.82
C LEU A 25 14.14 -1.25 -5.46
N ALA A 26 15.34 -0.68 -5.43
CA ALA A 26 15.93 -0.10 -4.23
C ALA A 26 15.11 1.13 -3.75
N THR A 27 14.74 2.02 -4.67
CA THR A 27 13.86 3.16 -4.41
C THR A 27 12.50 2.69 -3.90
N LEU A 28 11.86 1.74 -4.61
CA LEU A 28 10.55 1.20 -4.21
C LEU A 28 10.60 0.59 -2.81
N LYS A 29 11.60 -0.23 -2.51
CA LYS A 29 11.80 -0.81 -1.16
C LYS A 29 12.01 0.26 -0.09
N ALA A 30 12.78 1.31 -0.38
CA ALA A 30 13.05 2.36 0.60
C ALA A 30 11.79 3.18 0.92
N LEU A 31 11.03 3.60 -0.10
CA LEU A 31 9.77 4.33 0.07
C LEU A 31 8.73 3.48 0.80
N HIS A 32 8.57 2.23 0.38
CA HIS A 32 7.62 1.27 0.98
C HIS A 32 7.94 1.01 2.46
N ARG A 33 9.22 0.94 2.82
CA ARG A 33 9.64 0.77 4.22
C ARG A 33 9.38 2.03 5.06
N GLN A 34 9.69 3.21 4.54
CA GLN A 34 9.64 4.45 5.31
C GLN A 34 8.23 5.03 5.46
N HIS A 35 7.38 4.90 4.43
CA HIS A 35 6.02 5.42 4.45
C HIS A 35 5.22 4.98 5.70
N PRO A 36 5.05 3.68 6.00
CA PRO A 36 4.24 3.23 7.13
C PRO A 36 4.89 3.50 8.50
N GLN A 37 6.19 3.81 8.55
CA GLN A 37 6.86 4.24 9.79
C GLN A 37 6.58 5.72 10.09
N ALA A 38 6.43 6.55 9.06
CA ALA A 38 6.29 7.98 9.21
C ALA A 38 4.81 8.43 9.22
N ILE A 39 3.97 7.80 8.40
CA ILE A 39 2.55 8.13 8.26
C ILE A 39 1.75 7.06 9.00
N PRO A 40 1.03 7.40 10.08
CA PRO A 40 0.29 6.42 10.86
C PRO A 40 -1.00 6.01 10.14
N PHE A 41 -1.35 4.73 10.22
CA PHE A 41 -2.70 4.29 9.87
C PHE A 41 -3.67 4.73 10.97
N GLU A 42 -4.74 5.43 10.59
CA GLU A 42 -5.75 5.97 11.52
C GLU A 42 -7.12 6.14 10.85
N ASN A 43 -8.18 6.20 11.67
CA ASN A 43 -9.55 6.42 11.23
C ASN A 43 -10.25 7.57 11.99
N LEU A 44 -9.49 8.57 12.44
CA LEU A 44 -9.98 9.66 13.28
C LEU A 44 -11.03 10.51 12.55
N ASP A 45 -10.86 10.77 11.25
CA ASP A 45 -11.86 11.51 10.47
C ASP A 45 -13.20 10.74 10.39
N PRO A 46 -13.24 9.49 9.89
CA PRO A 46 -14.45 8.68 9.95
C PRO A 46 -15.06 8.58 11.35
N PHE A 47 -14.23 8.38 12.38
CA PHE A 47 -14.69 8.27 13.77
C PHE A 47 -15.39 9.54 14.26
N LEU A 48 -14.89 10.72 13.88
CA LEU A 48 -15.48 12.02 14.20
C LEU A 48 -16.58 12.46 13.22
N GLY A 49 -16.92 11.63 12.22
CA GLY A 49 -17.91 11.97 11.19
C GLY A 49 -17.42 13.01 10.18
N HIS A 50 -16.11 13.22 10.07
CA HIS A 50 -15.51 14.08 9.05
C HIS A 50 -15.40 13.35 7.70
N PRO A 51 -15.65 14.04 6.58
CA PRO A 51 -15.52 13.43 5.26
C PRO A 51 -14.05 13.13 4.95
N VAL A 52 -13.80 11.95 4.38
CA VAL A 52 -12.50 11.58 3.80
C VAL A 52 -12.50 11.97 2.33
N LYS A 53 -11.62 12.90 1.95
CA LYS A 53 -11.48 13.37 0.57
C LYS A 53 -10.26 12.72 -0.07
N LEU A 54 -10.47 12.10 -1.24
CA LEU A 54 -9.45 11.32 -1.94
C LEU A 54 -8.86 12.04 -3.16
N ASP A 55 -9.24 13.31 -3.40
CA ASP A 55 -8.61 14.10 -4.46
C ASP A 55 -7.16 14.46 -4.08
N PRO A 56 -6.25 14.58 -5.07
CA PRO A 56 -4.82 14.78 -4.79
C PRO A 56 -4.50 16.00 -3.93
N ALA A 57 -5.26 17.10 -4.06
CA ALA A 57 -5.01 18.32 -3.28
C ALA A 57 -5.38 18.11 -1.80
N SER A 58 -6.55 17.52 -1.53
CA SER A 58 -6.98 17.21 -0.16
C SER A 58 -6.07 16.20 0.53
N LEU A 59 -5.60 15.17 -0.19
CA LEU A 59 -4.67 14.17 0.35
C LEU A 59 -3.34 14.80 0.77
N GLN A 60 -2.75 15.65 -0.10
CA GLN A 60 -1.50 16.32 0.20
C GLN A 60 -1.62 17.29 1.38
N ASP A 61 -2.69 18.08 1.45
CA ASP A 61 -2.95 18.96 2.59
C ASP A 61 -3.03 18.17 3.90
N LYS A 62 -3.84 17.10 3.92
CA LYS A 62 -4.05 16.30 5.13
C LYS A 62 -2.79 15.57 5.57
N VAL A 63 -2.19 14.78 4.67
CA VAL A 63 -1.13 13.82 5.02
C VAL A 63 0.23 14.50 5.09
N LEU A 64 0.54 15.40 4.14
CA LEU A 64 1.84 16.04 4.03
C LEU A 64 1.90 17.34 4.83
N ALA A 65 1.04 18.31 4.52
CA ALA A 65 1.12 19.65 5.13
C ALA A 65 0.68 19.66 6.60
N ARG A 66 -0.42 18.99 6.92
CA ARG A 66 -0.96 18.89 8.30
C ARG A 66 -0.37 17.71 9.09
N GLY A 67 0.47 16.88 8.46
CA GLY A 67 1.19 15.79 9.10
C GLY A 67 0.33 14.66 9.64
N ARG A 68 -0.92 14.51 9.16
CA ARG A 68 -1.83 13.46 9.64
C ARG A 68 -1.57 12.11 9.00
N GLY A 69 -2.32 11.10 9.46
CA GLY A 69 -2.41 9.78 8.86
C GLY A 69 -3.65 9.63 8.00
N GLY A 70 -4.03 8.39 7.74
CA GLY A 70 -5.30 8.01 7.13
C GLY A 70 -5.46 6.49 7.11
N TYR A 71 -6.43 6.00 6.34
CA TYR A 71 -6.59 4.55 6.10
C TYR A 71 -6.15 4.14 4.68
N CYS A 72 -6.49 2.92 4.25
CA CYS A 72 -5.98 2.27 3.05
C CYS A 72 -5.99 3.12 1.78
N TYR A 73 -7.09 3.79 1.46
CA TYR A 73 -7.19 4.63 0.27
C TYR A 73 -6.26 5.84 0.34
N GLU A 74 -6.19 6.52 1.48
CA GLU A 74 -5.37 7.72 1.65
C GLU A 74 -3.88 7.38 1.55
N HIS A 75 -3.47 6.29 2.21
CA HIS A 75 -2.11 5.78 2.16
C HIS A 75 -1.67 5.37 0.74
N ASN A 76 -2.44 4.49 0.11
CA ASN A 76 -2.05 3.91 -1.17
C ASN A 76 -2.24 4.89 -2.33
N LEU A 77 -3.15 5.89 -2.24
CA LEU A 77 -3.19 6.99 -3.21
C LEU A 77 -1.99 7.94 -3.08
N ILE A 78 -1.56 8.30 -1.85
CA ILE A 78 -0.34 9.08 -1.66
C ILE A 78 0.87 8.35 -2.24
N LEU A 79 1.01 7.04 -1.96
CA LEU A 79 2.10 6.25 -2.53
C LEU A 79 1.99 6.15 -4.06
N LEU A 80 0.80 5.92 -4.61
CA LEU A 80 0.57 5.88 -6.06
C LEU A 80 0.98 7.19 -6.73
N HIS A 81 0.60 8.33 -6.16
CA HIS A 81 1.00 9.64 -6.71
C HIS A 81 2.50 9.86 -6.64
N ALA A 82 3.16 9.48 -5.54
CA ALA A 82 4.60 9.57 -5.41
C ALA A 82 5.34 8.69 -6.43
N LEU A 83 4.92 7.42 -6.56
CA LEU A 83 5.50 6.47 -7.52
C LEU A 83 5.26 6.93 -8.97
N THR A 84 4.07 7.42 -9.29
CA THR A 84 3.74 7.98 -10.61
C THR A 84 4.64 9.19 -10.93
N ALA A 85 4.81 10.10 -9.97
CA ALA A 85 5.66 11.28 -10.16
C ALA A 85 7.15 10.94 -10.30
N LEU A 86 7.60 9.83 -9.71
CA LEU A 86 8.94 9.27 -9.92
C LEU A 86 9.12 8.52 -11.24
N GLY A 87 8.03 8.27 -11.98
CA GLY A 87 8.04 7.58 -13.28
C GLY A 87 7.88 6.07 -13.20
N PHE A 88 7.45 5.51 -12.06
CA PHE A 88 7.07 4.10 -12.00
C PHE A 88 5.79 3.86 -12.81
N GLU A 89 5.72 2.71 -13.48
CA GLU A 89 4.45 2.18 -13.98
C GLU A 89 3.69 1.56 -12.80
N VAL A 90 2.65 2.25 -12.34
CA VAL A 90 1.88 1.87 -11.14
C VAL A 90 0.38 2.03 -11.38
N SER A 91 -0.41 1.08 -10.87
CA SER A 91 -1.87 1.14 -10.89
C SER A 91 -2.48 0.68 -9.57
N GLY A 92 -3.69 1.14 -9.28
CA GLY A 92 -4.46 0.66 -8.14
C GLY A 92 -5.11 -0.69 -8.42
N LEU A 93 -5.25 -1.49 -7.37
CA LEU A 93 -6.07 -2.70 -7.31
C LEU A 93 -7.00 -2.59 -6.10
N ALA A 94 -8.02 -3.45 -6.05
CA ALA A 94 -8.93 -3.57 -4.92
C ALA A 94 -8.94 -4.99 -4.34
N ALA A 95 -9.02 -5.07 -3.01
CA ALA A 95 -8.98 -6.33 -2.28
C ALA A 95 -10.17 -6.49 -1.33
N ARG A 96 -10.55 -7.75 -1.10
CA ARG A 96 -11.53 -8.19 -0.11
C ARG A 96 -10.78 -8.63 1.13
N VAL A 97 -10.98 -7.94 2.26
CA VAL A 97 -10.27 -8.23 3.51
C VAL A 97 -10.74 -9.55 4.10
N LEU A 98 -9.80 -10.41 4.49
CA LEU A 98 -10.03 -11.69 5.17
C LEU A 98 -9.49 -11.69 6.61
N TRP A 99 -8.63 -10.73 6.96
CA TRP A 99 -8.11 -10.59 8.31
C TRP A 99 -9.23 -10.40 9.34
N GLY A 100 -9.26 -11.29 10.34
CA GLY A 100 -10.33 -11.32 11.35
C GLY A 100 -11.68 -11.85 10.84
N GLN A 101 -11.71 -12.41 9.63
CA GLN A 101 -12.88 -13.07 9.04
C GLN A 101 -12.61 -14.57 8.90
N THR A 102 -13.65 -15.35 8.56
CA THR A 102 -13.47 -16.74 8.15
C THR A 102 -12.88 -16.81 6.74
N ASP A 103 -12.15 -17.89 6.44
CA ASP A 103 -11.43 -18.04 5.16
C ASP A 103 -12.35 -18.10 3.92
N ASP A 104 -13.62 -18.44 4.14
CA ASP A 104 -14.69 -18.53 3.14
C ASP A 104 -15.58 -17.27 3.08
N ALA A 105 -15.27 -16.25 3.88
CA ALA A 105 -16.08 -15.03 3.94
C ALA A 105 -16.12 -14.30 2.58
N VAL A 106 -17.33 -13.90 2.20
CA VAL A 106 -17.57 -13.01 1.05
C VAL A 106 -17.67 -11.57 1.56
N THR A 107 -16.53 -10.90 1.67
CA THR A 107 -16.44 -9.50 2.09
C THR A 107 -16.45 -8.53 0.90
N ALA A 108 -16.77 -7.27 1.13
CA ALA A 108 -16.70 -6.22 0.10
C ALA A 108 -15.26 -5.96 -0.35
N ARG A 109 -15.06 -5.38 -1.54
CA ARG A 109 -13.76 -4.83 -1.98
C ARG A 109 -13.49 -3.53 -1.19
N SER A 110 -13.04 -3.67 0.05
CA SER A 110 -12.88 -2.58 1.01
C SER A 110 -11.45 -2.10 1.20
N HIS A 111 -10.47 -2.78 0.59
CA HIS A 111 -9.06 -2.44 0.71
C HIS A 111 -8.47 -2.06 -0.65
N MET A 112 -7.53 -1.12 -0.64
CA MET A 112 -6.78 -0.69 -1.81
C MET A 112 -5.35 -1.17 -1.67
N LEU A 113 -4.75 -1.60 -2.78
CA LEU A 113 -3.32 -1.92 -2.90
C LEU A 113 -2.84 -1.49 -4.29
N LEU A 114 -1.53 -1.61 -4.54
CA LEU A 114 -0.91 -1.17 -5.78
C LEU A 114 -0.24 -2.34 -6.52
N ARG A 115 -0.32 -2.30 -7.85
CA ARG A 115 0.50 -3.07 -8.77
C ARG A 115 1.59 -2.15 -9.34
N VAL A 116 2.85 -2.59 -9.32
CA VAL A 116 3.99 -1.85 -9.87
C VAL A 116 4.72 -2.74 -10.88
N GLU A 117 4.83 -2.29 -12.13
CA GLU A 117 5.66 -2.97 -13.13
C GLU A 117 7.09 -2.44 -13.06
N LEU A 118 8.06 -3.34 -12.95
CA LEU A 118 9.47 -2.98 -12.82
C LEU A 118 10.37 -4.10 -13.34
N ASP A 119 11.27 -3.77 -14.27
CA ASP A 119 12.23 -4.71 -14.88
C ASP A 119 11.56 -6.00 -15.45
N GLY A 120 10.37 -5.84 -16.06
CA GLY A 120 9.58 -6.95 -16.61
C GLY A 120 8.91 -7.85 -15.58
N ARG A 121 8.84 -7.40 -14.31
CA ARG A 121 8.21 -8.12 -13.21
C ARG A 121 7.16 -7.27 -12.52
N THR A 122 6.05 -7.91 -12.17
CA THR A 122 4.97 -7.30 -11.43
C THR A 122 5.21 -7.41 -9.93
N HIS A 123 5.14 -6.29 -9.22
CA HIS A 123 5.25 -6.21 -7.78
C HIS A 123 3.96 -5.70 -7.15
N LEU A 124 3.64 -6.20 -5.96
CA LEU A 124 2.57 -5.73 -5.11
C LEU A 124 3.15 -4.76 -4.07
N ALA A 125 2.54 -3.58 -3.96
CA ALA A 125 2.86 -2.61 -2.92
C ALA A 125 1.60 -2.22 -2.15
N ASP A 126 1.71 -2.12 -0.83
CA ASP A 126 0.60 -1.76 0.06
C ASP A 126 1.19 -1.19 1.35
N VAL A 127 1.01 0.11 1.55
CA VAL A 127 1.46 0.83 2.75
C VAL A 127 0.27 1.26 3.62
N GLY A 128 -0.89 0.64 3.43
CA GLY A 128 -2.16 1.11 3.97
C GLY A 128 -3.07 0.04 4.57
N PHE A 129 -2.62 -1.17 4.84
CA PHE A 129 -3.50 -2.22 5.38
C PHE A 129 -3.93 -1.96 6.84
N GLY A 130 -3.05 -1.36 7.65
CA GLY A 130 -3.26 -1.15 9.08
C GLY A 130 -2.26 -1.96 9.91
N GLY A 131 -2.74 -2.82 10.82
CA GLY A 131 -1.89 -3.52 11.79
C GLY A 131 -0.83 -4.45 11.19
N LEU A 132 -1.03 -4.94 9.96
CA LEU A 132 -0.10 -5.81 9.22
C LEU A 132 0.28 -5.19 7.88
N THR A 133 0.52 -3.88 7.87
CA THR A 133 0.98 -3.17 6.68
C THR A 133 2.31 -3.77 6.20
N LEU A 134 2.40 -4.08 4.91
CA LEU A 134 3.66 -4.54 4.32
C LEU A 134 4.74 -3.47 4.50
N THR A 135 6.00 -3.90 4.62
CA THR A 135 7.16 -2.98 4.74
C THR A 135 8.21 -3.21 3.66
N ALA A 136 7.84 -3.99 2.65
CA ALA A 136 8.54 -4.15 1.39
C ALA A 136 7.52 -4.48 0.28
N PRO A 137 7.78 -4.09 -0.97
CA PRO A 137 7.06 -4.64 -2.10
C PRO A 137 7.30 -6.16 -2.20
N LEU A 138 6.27 -6.89 -2.61
CA LEU A 138 6.35 -8.33 -2.88
C LEU A 138 6.35 -8.56 -4.38
N LEU A 139 7.08 -9.55 -4.86
CA LEU A 139 6.92 -10.05 -6.22
C LEU A 139 5.54 -10.72 -6.34
N LEU A 140 4.81 -10.44 -7.42
CA LEU A 140 3.52 -11.08 -7.69
C LEU A 140 3.77 -12.49 -8.25
N GLU A 141 4.20 -13.40 -7.38
CA GLU A 141 4.48 -14.80 -7.69
C GLU A 141 3.89 -15.68 -6.58
N ALA A 142 3.03 -16.64 -6.96
CA ALA A 142 2.38 -17.53 -6.02
C ALA A 142 3.30 -18.69 -5.62
N GLY A 143 3.31 -19.02 -4.32
CA GLY A 143 4.10 -20.10 -3.75
C GLY A 143 5.27 -19.61 -2.89
N PRO A 144 6.25 -18.87 -3.44
CA PRO A 144 7.43 -18.45 -2.70
C PRO A 144 7.10 -17.64 -1.43
N GLU A 145 7.80 -17.98 -0.36
CA GLU A 145 7.85 -17.16 0.85
C GLU A 145 8.77 -15.96 0.61
N GLN A 146 8.32 -14.78 1.00
CA GLN A 146 8.98 -13.52 0.74
C GLN A 146 9.22 -12.80 2.07
N GLN A 147 10.50 -12.65 2.42
CA GLN A 147 10.94 -11.95 3.62
C GLN A 147 10.72 -10.45 3.46
N THR A 148 10.14 -9.83 4.48
CA THR A 148 10.06 -8.36 4.62
C THR A 148 10.88 -7.92 5.83
N PRO A 149 11.11 -6.63 6.05
CA PRO A 149 11.73 -6.15 7.29
C PRO A 149 11.00 -6.55 8.58
N HIS A 150 9.73 -6.95 8.49
CA HIS A 150 8.93 -7.47 9.60
C HIS A 150 8.59 -8.95 9.36
N GLU A 151 7.33 -9.32 9.19
CA GLU A 151 6.91 -10.70 8.99
C GLU A 151 7.23 -11.23 7.57
N THR A 152 7.27 -12.56 7.46
CA THR A 152 7.29 -13.26 6.16
C THR A 152 5.89 -13.25 5.56
N PHE A 153 5.80 -12.96 4.26
CA PHE A 153 4.56 -13.03 3.51
C PHE A 153 4.66 -14.02 2.35
N ARG A 154 3.52 -14.47 1.83
CA ARG A 154 3.46 -15.19 0.56
C ARG A 154 2.17 -14.88 -0.17
N LEU A 155 2.18 -15.13 -1.47
CA LEU A 155 0.97 -15.16 -2.28
C LEU A 155 0.57 -16.60 -2.54
N VAL A 156 -0.74 -16.86 -2.43
CA VAL A 156 -1.34 -18.12 -2.86
C VAL A 156 -2.32 -17.78 -3.97
N GLU A 157 -2.18 -18.44 -5.11
CA GLU A 157 -3.11 -18.31 -6.24
C GLU A 157 -4.21 -19.36 -6.11
N THR A 158 -5.44 -18.94 -6.38
CA THR A 158 -6.58 -19.80 -6.65
C THR A 158 -7.09 -19.49 -8.07
N ASP A 159 -8.04 -20.28 -8.57
CA ASP A 159 -8.48 -20.21 -9.98
C ASP A 159 -8.88 -18.80 -10.47
N ASP A 160 -9.33 -17.91 -9.58
CA ASP A 160 -9.82 -16.56 -9.92
C ASP A 160 -9.18 -15.39 -9.13
N HIS A 161 -8.33 -15.65 -8.13
CA HIS A 161 -7.75 -14.60 -7.28
C HIS A 161 -6.43 -14.99 -6.60
N PHE A 162 -5.70 -13.98 -6.14
CA PHE A 162 -4.59 -14.15 -5.21
C PHE A 162 -5.04 -13.92 -3.77
N ARG A 163 -4.40 -14.61 -2.82
CA ARG A 163 -4.48 -14.35 -1.39
C ARG A 163 -3.10 -13.92 -0.88
N LEU A 164 -3.05 -12.78 -0.20
CA LEU A 164 -1.89 -12.43 0.60
C LEU A 164 -2.00 -13.14 1.95
N GLN A 165 -0.95 -13.84 2.34
CA GLN A 165 -0.83 -14.47 3.65
C GLN A 165 0.39 -13.97 4.40
N VAL A 166 0.27 -13.88 5.72
CA VAL A 166 1.37 -13.58 6.65
C VAL A 166 1.65 -14.79 7.52
N GLU A 167 2.93 -15.05 7.82
CA GLU A 167 3.33 -16.05 8.80
C GLU A 167 3.30 -15.45 10.21
N LEU A 168 2.48 -16.02 11.10
CA LEU A 168 2.38 -15.61 12.49
C LEU A 168 2.29 -16.83 13.41
N GLY A 169 3.20 -16.95 14.38
CA GLY A 169 3.20 -18.05 15.33
C GLY A 169 3.33 -19.43 14.69
N GLY A 170 4.04 -19.53 13.56
CA GLY A 170 4.21 -20.78 12.80
C GLY A 170 3.02 -21.17 11.93
N ALA A 171 2.04 -20.28 11.74
CA ALA A 171 0.87 -20.52 10.90
C ALA A 171 0.70 -19.41 9.86
N TRP A 172 0.28 -19.79 8.65
CA TRP A 172 -0.10 -18.86 7.59
C TRP A 172 -1.52 -18.36 7.81
N ARG A 173 -1.70 -17.04 7.80
CA ARG A 173 -3.01 -16.40 8.01
C ARG A 173 -3.36 -15.51 6.83
N ASN A 174 -4.61 -15.61 6.36
CA ASN A 174 -5.11 -14.79 5.26
C ASN A 174 -5.26 -13.33 5.69
N VAL A 175 -4.70 -12.42 4.88
CA VAL A 175 -4.78 -10.97 5.08
C VAL A 175 -5.93 -10.42 4.24
N TYR A 176 -5.85 -10.61 2.93
CA TYR A 176 -6.90 -10.25 1.97
C TYR A 176 -6.76 -11.09 0.69
N ARG A 177 -7.81 -11.04 -0.15
CA ARG A 177 -7.77 -11.56 -1.52
C ARG A 177 -8.03 -10.48 -2.56
N PHE A 178 -7.42 -10.59 -3.73
CA PHE A 178 -7.56 -9.62 -4.81
C PHE A 178 -7.43 -10.29 -6.18
N ASP A 179 -7.99 -9.64 -7.19
CA ASP A 179 -7.83 -9.97 -8.59
C ASP A 179 -7.09 -8.82 -9.31
N MET A 180 -6.86 -8.96 -10.61
CA MET A 180 -6.07 -8.00 -11.40
C MET A 180 -6.92 -6.90 -12.05
N GLN A 181 -8.16 -6.68 -11.57
CA GLN A 181 -9.06 -5.63 -12.08
C GLN A 181 -8.76 -4.25 -11.52
#